data_AF-Q0CBB2-F1
#
_entry.id   AF-Q0CBB2-F1
#
_cell.length_a   1.000
_cell.length_b   1.000
_cell.length_c   1.000
_cell.angle_alpha   90.00
_cell.angle_beta   90.00
_cell.angle_gamma   90.00
#
_symmetry.space_group_name_H-M   'P 1'
#
loop_
_entity.id
_entity.type
_entity.pdbx_description
1 polymer ?
#
loop_
_entity_poly.entity_id
_entity_poly.type
_entity_poly.pdbx_seq_one_letter_code
_entity_poly.pdbx_strand_id
1 'polypeptide(L)'
;MKSDNPLPKISRLITAHDASSRKAIFSTELPEEANFFTPKHEPPLPVGFYLAYETSSFPARLTDSRDLADYKAIFEKSDSSGLVKHGGILMRYVDYPSNCITPMHRTISLDFGIVIEGELECVLDSGERRT
;
A
#
# COMPACT_ATOMS: atom_id res chain seq x y z
N MET A 1 -11.87 2.57 -11.68
CA MET A 1 -11.90 3.88 -11.00
C MET A 1 -12.53 4.90 -11.93
N LYS A 2 -13.45 5.73 -11.43
CA LYS A 2 -13.99 6.84 -12.23
C LYS A 2 -12.86 7.79 -12.64
N SER A 3 -12.98 8.38 -13.82
CA SER A 3 -12.09 9.40 -14.40
C SER A 3 -11.92 10.67 -13.55
N ASP A 4 -12.63 10.79 -12.43
CA ASP A 4 -12.81 12.04 -11.68
C ASP A 4 -12.25 11.93 -10.24
N ASN A 5 -11.20 11.14 -10.01
CA ASN A 5 -10.45 11.24 -8.75
C ASN A 5 -9.62 12.54 -8.80
N PRO A 6 -9.93 13.58 -8.00
CA PRO A 6 -9.22 14.85 -8.07
C PRO A 6 -7.83 14.80 -7.42
N LEU A 7 -7.48 13.69 -6.77
CA LEU A 7 -6.21 13.54 -6.09
C LEU A 7 -5.04 13.45 -7.10
N PRO A 8 -3.86 14.00 -6.75
CA PRO A 8 -2.67 13.87 -7.57
C PRO A 8 -2.29 12.40 -7.84
N LYS A 9 -1.66 12.16 -8.99
CA LYS A 9 -1.06 10.86 -9.26
C LYS A 9 0.07 10.58 -8.28
N ILE A 10 0.11 9.36 -7.76
CA ILE A 10 1.18 8.87 -6.89
C ILE A 10 2.25 8.18 -7.74
N SER A 11 3.52 8.43 -7.42
CA SER A 11 4.66 7.73 -8.01
C SER A 11 5.51 7.07 -6.92
N ARG A 12 5.97 5.86 -7.20
CA ARG A 12 6.89 5.10 -6.36
C ARG A 12 8.22 4.95 -7.06
N LEU A 13 9.28 5.44 -6.41
CA LEU A 13 10.67 5.28 -6.84
C LEU A 13 11.36 4.27 -5.93
N ILE A 14 11.86 3.17 -6.50
CA ILE A 14 12.55 2.12 -5.76
C ILE A 14 14.05 2.26 -5.99
N THR A 15 14.85 2.26 -4.93
CA THR A 15 16.31 2.20 -5.02
C THR A 15 16.82 0.77 -4.96
N ALA A 16 17.89 0.46 -5.67
CA ALA A 16 18.58 -0.82 -5.66
C ALA A 16 20.10 -0.62 -5.83
N HIS A 17 20.83 -1.72 -6.02
CA HIS A 17 22.25 -1.68 -6.38
C HIS A 17 22.46 -2.33 -7.75
N ASP A 18 23.26 -1.69 -8.60
CA ASP A 18 23.70 -2.27 -9.87
C ASP A 18 24.62 -3.48 -9.60
N ALA A 19 24.34 -4.60 -10.28
CA ALA A 19 25.04 -5.87 -10.02
C ALA A 19 26.54 -5.79 -10.37
N SER A 20 26.88 -5.05 -11.43
CA SER A 20 28.24 -4.95 -11.97
C SER A 20 29.07 -3.90 -11.25
N SER A 21 28.55 -2.67 -11.14
CA SER A 21 29.26 -1.51 -10.60
C SER A 21 29.10 -1.33 -9.09
N ARG A 22 28.16 -2.04 -8.45
CA ARG A 22 27.82 -1.94 -7.03
C ARG A 22 27.31 -0.58 -6.58
N LYS A 23 27.02 0.34 -7.51
CA LYS A 23 26.48 1.67 -7.22
C LYS A 23 25.00 1.58 -6.87
N ALA A 24 24.54 2.49 -6.00
CA ALA A 24 23.12 2.70 -5.79
C ALA A 24 22.48 3.29 -7.05
N ILE A 25 21.32 2.75 -7.44
CA ILE A 25 20.57 3.13 -8.65
C ILE A 25 19.07 3.16 -8.34
N PHE A 26 18.27 3.76 -9.22
CA PHE A 26 16.83 3.52 -9.25
C PHE A 26 16.54 2.23 -10.01
N SER A 27 15.73 1.34 -9.43
CA SER A 27 15.20 0.17 -10.13
C SER A 27 14.04 0.60 -11.00
N THR A 28 14.05 0.15 -12.26
CA THR A 28 13.00 0.36 -13.26
C THR A 28 12.18 -0.90 -13.52
N GLU A 29 12.31 -1.91 -12.66
CA GLU A 29 11.73 -3.24 -12.88
C GLU A 29 10.22 -3.30 -12.57
N LEU A 30 9.67 -2.26 -11.97
CA LEU A 30 8.25 -2.07 -11.76
C LEU A 30 7.84 -0.67 -12.23
N PRO A 31 6.58 -0.47 -12.69
CA PRO A 31 6.08 0.85 -13.01
C PRO A 31 6.20 1.80 -11.79
N GLU A 32 6.60 3.04 -12.08
CA GLU A 32 6.67 4.10 -11.07
C GLU A 32 5.29 4.66 -10.75
N GLU A 33 4.45 4.88 -11.77
CA GLU A 33 3.09 5.41 -11.57
C GLU A 33 2.20 4.39 -10.83
N ALA A 34 1.47 4.87 -9.83
CA ALA A 34 0.58 4.05 -9.02
C ALA A 34 -0.56 3.47 -9.85
N ASN A 35 -0.73 2.15 -9.77
CA ASN A 35 -1.86 1.46 -10.36
C ASN A 35 -2.87 1.12 -9.26
N PHE A 36 -3.84 2.01 -9.06
CA PHE A 36 -4.88 1.79 -8.08
C PHE A 36 -5.94 0.78 -8.56
N PHE A 37 -6.42 -0.04 -7.64
CA PHE A 37 -7.50 -1.00 -7.86
C PHE A 37 -8.58 -0.84 -6.79
N THR A 38 -9.77 -1.36 -7.06
CA THR A 38 -10.84 -1.46 -6.06
C THR A 38 -10.72 -2.82 -5.37
N PRO A 39 -10.62 -2.89 -4.02
CA PRO A 39 -10.48 -4.15 -3.33
C PRO A 39 -11.72 -5.04 -3.53
N LYS A 40 -11.49 -6.34 -3.71
CA LYS A 40 -12.56 -7.33 -3.82
C LYS A 40 -13.17 -7.56 -2.44
N HIS A 41 -14.35 -7.00 -2.20
CA HIS A 41 -15.10 -7.14 -0.96
C HIS A 41 -16.60 -7.21 -1.26
N GLU A 42 -17.36 -7.90 -0.42
CA GLU A 42 -18.81 -8.01 -0.53
C GLU A 42 -19.45 -7.53 0.79
N PRO A 43 -20.20 -6.41 0.80
CA PRO A 43 -20.55 -5.56 -0.34
C PRO A 43 -19.35 -4.75 -0.89
N PRO A 44 -19.38 -4.28 -2.15
CA PRO A 44 -18.28 -3.51 -2.73
C PRO A 44 -17.90 -2.29 -1.87
N LEU A 45 -16.59 -2.11 -1.63
CA LEU A 45 -16.08 -0.93 -0.94
C LEU A 45 -15.74 0.16 -1.97
N PRO A 46 -16.24 1.39 -1.81
CA PRO A 46 -15.98 2.46 -2.77
C PRO A 46 -14.60 3.11 -2.57
N VAL A 47 -13.58 2.34 -2.20
CA VAL A 47 -12.22 2.83 -1.92
C VAL A 47 -11.23 2.40 -3.00
N GLY A 48 -10.17 3.18 -3.17
CA GLY A 48 -9.07 2.89 -4.08
C GLY A 48 -7.84 2.42 -3.33
N PHE A 49 -7.27 1.27 -3.69
CA PHE A 49 -6.05 0.75 -3.08
C PHE A 49 -4.90 0.76 -4.07
N TYR A 50 -3.71 1.13 -3.62
CA TYR A 50 -2.46 0.91 -4.34
C TYR A 50 -1.42 0.30 -3.41
N LEU A 51 -0.91 -0.88 -3.75
CA LEU A 51 0.16 -1.53 -2.99
C LEU A 51 1.50 -0.89 -3.35
N ALA A 52 2.03 -0.05 -2.46
CA ALA A 52 3.28 0.66 -2.70
C ALA A 52 4.51 -0.23 -2.43
N TYR A 53 4.53 -0.97 -1.33
CA TYR A 53 5.59 -1.96 -1.06
C TYR A 53 5.10 -3.03 -0.06
N GLU A 54 5.63 -4.25 -0.17
CA GLU A 54 5.41 -5.30 0.82
C GLU A 54 6.70 -6.11 0.99
N THR A 55 7.06 -6.40 2.24
CA THR A 55 8.15 -7.32 2.56
C THR A 55 7.60 -8.66 2.99
N SER A 56 8.28 -9.74 2.58
CA SER A 56 7.95 -11.11 2.99
C SER A 56 8.34 -11.41 4.44
N SER A 57 9.19 -10.57 5.04
CA SER A 57 9.80 -10.75 6.36
C SER A 57 10.11 -9.41 7.05
N PHE A 58 10.24 -9.46 8.38
CA PHE A 58 10.69 -8.37 9.22
C PHE A 58 11.73 -8.92 10.22
N PRO A 59 12.96 -8.38 10.27
CA PRO A 59 13.48 -7.32 9.40
C PRO A 59 13.51 -7.70 7.91
N ALA A 60 13.41 -6.70 7.02
CA ALA A 60 13.43 -6.92 5.58
C ALA A 60 14.79 -7.47 5.11
N ARG A 61 14.78 -8.39 4.12
CA ARG A 61 16.00 -8.98 3.54
C ARG A 61 16.51 -8.13 2.38
N LEU A 62 17.31 -7.12 2.67
CA LEU A 62 17.83 -6.17 1.68
C LEU A 62 19.09 -6.69 0.93
N THR A 63 19.67 -7.79 1.37
CA THR A 63 20.81 -8.42 0.69
C THR A 63 20.38 -8.99 -0.65
N ASP A 64 21.19 -8.76 -1.69
CA ASP A 64 20.96 -9.25 -3.06
C ASP A 64 19.60 -8.86 -3.64
N SER A 65 19.06 -7.70 -3.21
CA SER A 65 17.75 -7.19 -3.64
C SER A 65 16.62 -8.20 -3.43
N ARG A 66 16.72 -9.04 -2.39
CA ARG A 66 15.79 -10.14 -2.15
C ARG A 66 14.38 -9.65 -1.84
N ASP A 67 14.28 -8.60 -1.04
CA ASP A 67 13.02 -7.90 -0.75
C ASP A 67 12.34 -7.41 -2.03
N LEU A 68 13.09 -6.83 -2.97
CA LEU A 68 12.55 -6.36 -4.24
C LEU A 68 12.09 -7.52 -5.14
N ALA A 69 12.84 -8.64 -5.16
CA ALA A 69 12.43 -9.84 -5.90
C ALA A 69 11.13 -10.44 -5.33
N ASP A 70 11.03 -10.57 -4.00
CA ASP A 70 9.82 -11.04 -3.34
C ASP A 70 8.66 -10.06 -3.58
N TYR A 71 8.93 -8.75 -3.51
CA TYR A 71 7.93 -7.71 -3.72
C TYR A 71 7.34 -7.73 -5.13
N LYS A 72 8.14 -7.94 -6.18
CA LYS A 72 7.62 -8.06 -7.56
C LYS A 72 6.60 -9.17 -7.70
N ALA A 73 6.89 -10.34 -7.14
CA ALA A 73 5.99 -11.49 -7.17
C ALA A 73 4.67 -11.21 -6.42
N ILE A 74 4.71 -10.39 -5.37
CA ILE A 74 3.52 -9.91 -4.65
C ILE A 74 2.76 -8.87 -5.49
N PHE A 75 3.48 -7.94 -6.11
CA PHE A 75 2.91 -6.83 -6.88
C PHE A 75 2.08 -7.30 -8.08
N GLU A 76 2.51 -8.38 -8.76
CA GLU A 76 1.76 -9.03 -9.84
C GLU A 76 0.36 -9.50 -9.42
N LYS A 77 0.15 -9.72 -8.12
CA LYS A 77 -1.10 -10.18 -7.52
C LYS A 77 -1.68 -9.15 -6.56
N SER A 78 -1.27 -7.89 -6.69
CA SER A 78 -1.61 -6.81 -5.74
C SER A 78 -3.11 -6.61 -5.56
N ASP A 79 -3.92 -6.83 -6.60
CA ASP A 79 -5.39 -6.76 -6.57
C ASP A 79 -6.05 -7.85 -5.70
N SER A 80 -5.27 -8.84 -5.28
CA SER A 80 -5.65 -9.93 -4.36
C SER A 80 -4.91 -9.89 -3.03
N SER A 81 -4.06 -8.86 -2.80
CA SER A 81 -3.34 -8.72 -1.53
C SER A 81 -4.31 -8.39 -0.39
N GLY A 82 -4.09 -9.03 0.76
CA GLY A 82 -4.90 -8.86 1.96
C GLY A 82 -4.64 -7.53 2.68
N LEU A 83 -5.31 -7.33 3.83
CA LEU A 83 -5.10 -6.15 4.69
C LEU A 83 -3.83 -6.26 5.55
N VAL A 84 -3.36 -7.49 5.82
CA VAL A 84 -2.27 -7.76 6.76
C VAL A 84 -1.21 -8.62 6.11
N LYS A 85 0.06 -8.28 6.33
CA LYS A 85 1.20 -9.14 6.05
C LYS A 85 1.81 -9.65 7.36
N HIS A 86 1.54 -10.92 7.68
CA HIS A 86 2.15 -11.53 8.87
C HIS A 86 3.66 -11.66 8.72
N GLY A 87 4.38 -11.19 9.74
CA GLY A 87 5.83 -11.27 9.80
C GLY A 87 6.56 -10.36 8.81
N GLY A 88 5.88 -9.39 8.17
CA GLY A 88 6.49 -8.44 7.25
C GLY A 88 5.92 -7.02 7.43
N ILE A 89 6.26 -6.14 6.50
CA ILE A 89 5.75 -4.78 6.43
C ILE A 89 4.90 -4.66 5.16
N LEU A 90 3.81 -3.92 5.24
CA LEU A 90 2.99 -3.56 4.10
C LEU A 90 2.76 -2.05 4.09
N MET A 91 3.06 -1.42 2.96
CA MET A 91 2.77 -0.01 2.69
C MET A 91 1.78 0.09 1.54
N ARG A 92 0.65 0.77 1.78
CA ARG A 92 -0.40 0.97 0.80
C ARG A 92 -0.90 2.41 0.83
N TYR A 93 -1.34 2.89 -0.32
CA TYR A 93 -2.18 4.07 -0.42
C TYR A 93 -3.64 3.64 -0.42
N VAL A 94 -4.47 4.43 0.26
CA VAL A 94 -5.92 4.23 0.27
C VAL A 94 -6.61 5.56 0.01
N ASP A 95 -7.34 5.61 -1.09
CA ASP A 95 -8.19 6.75 -1.44
C ASP A 95 -9.61 6.48 -0.96
N TYR A 96 -10.09 7.34 -0.06
CA TYR A 96 -11.45 7.31 0.45
C TYR A 96 -12.27 8.41 -0.24
N PRO A 97 -13.44 8.11 -0.81
CA PRO A 97 -14.34 9.16 -1.29
C PRO A 97 -14.94 9.92 -0.11
N SER A 98 -15.45 11.11 -0.39
CA SER A 98 -16.11 11.94 0.62
C SER A 98 -17.31 11.21 1.25
N ASN A 99 -17.48 11.41 2.56
CA ASN A 99 -18.56 10.80 3.35
C ASN A 99 -18.60 9.25 3.30
N CYS A 100 -17.45 8.60 3.07
CA CYS A 100 -17.32 7.16 3.11
C CYS A 100 -17.00 6.67 4.52
N ILE A 101 -17.67 5.58 4.93
CA ILE A 101 -17.34 4.84 6.14
C ILE A 101 -16.97 3.41 5.73
N THR A 102 -15.84 2.92 6.21
CA THR A 102 -15.41 1.53 5.96
C THR A 102 -15.87 0.59 7.07
N PRO A 103 -15.98 -0.72 6.78
CA PRO A 103 -16.33 -1.71 7.79
C PRO A 103 -15.34 -1.72 8.95
N MET A 104 -15.88 -1.73 10.18
CA MET A 104 -15.09 -1.95 11.38
C MET A 104 -14.46 -3.34 11.34
N HIS A 105 -13.15 -3.40 11.59
CA HIS A 105 -12.41 -4.66 11.66
C HIS A 105 -11.21 -4.50 12.60
N ARG A 106 -10.60 -5.62 12.96
CA ARG A 106 -9.35 -5.67 13.74
C ARG A 106 -8.35 -6.55 13.02
N THR A 107 -7.12 -6.03 12.90
CA THR A 107 -5.96 -6.74 12.36
C THR A 107 -5.00 -7.09 13.49
N ILE A 108 -4.19 -8.13 13.30
CA ILE A 108 -3.03 -8.40 14.17
C ILE A 108 -1.82 -7.74 13.51
N SER A 109 -1.76 -6.42 13.59
CA SER A 109 -0.70 -5.57 13.04
C SER A 109 -0.54 -4.29 13.87
N LEU A 110 0.58 -3.59 13.66
CA LEU A 110 0.77 -2.20 14.09
C LEU A 110 0.78 -1.35 12.82
N ASP A 111 -0.19 -0.47 12.68
CA ASP A 111 -0.39 0.31 11.47
C ASP A 111 -0.03 1.79 11.72
N PHE A 112 0.72 2.38 10.78
CA PHE A 112 1.01 3.81 10.77
C PHE A 112 0.17 4.45 9.66
N GLY A 113 -0.96 5.06 10.05
CA GLY A 113 -1.80 5.84 9.14
C GLY A 113 -1.28 7.26 9.00
N ILE A 114 -0.99 7.69 7.77
CA ILE A 114 -0.53 9.05 7.47
C ILE A 114 -1.52 9.65 6.48
N VAL A 115 -2.22 10.71 6.90
CA VAL A 115 -3.12 11.47 6.03
C VAL A 115 -2.27 12.36 5.14
N ILE A 116 -2.37 12.17 3.82
CA ILE A 116 -1.60 12.92 2.82
C ILE A 116 -2.38 14.13 2.31
N GLU A 117 -3.69 13.97 2.08
CA GLU A 117 -4.60 15.01 1.58
C GLU A 117 -5.99 14.79 2.21
N GLY A 118 -6.65 15.88 2.60
CA GLY A 118 -7.97 15.85 3.24
C GLY A 118 -7.93 15.52 4.73
N GLU A 119 -9.04 14.99 5.24
CA GLU A 119 -9.23 14.64 6.65
C GLU A 119 -9.92 13.28 6.76
N LEU A 120 -9.57 12.50 7.79
CA LEU A 120 -10.21 11.23 8.11
C LEU A 120 -10.61 11.21 9.58
N GLU A 121 -11.83 10.76 9.86
CA GLU A 121 -12.28 10.54 11.24
C GLU A 121 -12.03 9.07 11.62
N CYS A 122 -11.16 8.85 12.61
CA CYS A 122 -10.94 7.55 13.23
C CYS A 122 -12.06 7.25 14.21
N VAL A 123 -12.82 6.19 13.95
CA VAL A 123 -13.94 5.72 14.79
C VAL A 123 -13.55 4.40 15.44
N LEU A 124 -13.73 4.30 16.76
CA LEU A 124 -13.48 3.09 17.54
C LEU A 124 -14.78 2.39 17.94
N ASP A 125 -14.70 1.10 18.28
CA ASP A 125 -15.85 0.30 18.74
C ASP A 125 -16.44 0.79 20.08
N SER A 126 -15.65 1.52 20.88
CA SER A 126 -16.11 2.26 22.07
C SER A 126 -17.06 3.42 21.74
N GLY A 127 -17.16 3.82 20.47
CA GLY A 127 -17.88 5.02 20.02
C GLY A 127 -17.04 6.30 20.06
N GLU A 128 -15.80 6.24 20.54
CA GLU A 128 -14.86 7.37 20.46
C GLU A 128 -14.50 7.70 19.00
N ARG A 129 -14.34 9.00 18.73
CA ARG A 129 -14.04 9.53 17.40
C ARG A 129 -12.99 10.63 17.48
N ARG A 130 -12.04 10.66 16.54
CA ARG A 130 -11.03 11.73 16.40
C ARG A 130 -10.67 11.97 14.93
N THR A 131 -10.44 13.22 14.57
CA THR A 131 -9.94 13.64 13.24
C THR A 131 -8.47 14.05 13.34
#